data_AF-A0A352II24-F1
#
_entry.id   AF-A0A352II24-F1
#
_cell.length_a   1.000
_cell.length_b   1.000
_cell.length_c   1.000
_cell.angle_alpha   90.00
_cell.angle_beta   90.00
_cell.angle_gamma   90.00
#
_symmetry.space_group_name_H-M   'P 1'
#
loop_
_entity.id
_entity.type
_entity.pdbx_description
1 polymer ?
#
loop_
_entity_poly.entity_id
_entity_poly.type
_entity_poly.pdbx_seq_one_letter_code
_entity_poly.pdbx_strand_id
1 'polypeptide(L)'
;MNKRELTIDFLYLDVTVCERCQGADKSLDEAVSDAANVLEAAGIDVKVNKINVLSEELAIKHRFLTSPTIRINGKDIQMDYKESLCESCGDLCGDEVDCRVWSYQGKEYTKPPKAMIIEAILKEVYGGSTEKQVQEKYQIPENLKKFYQSMKSKES
;
A
#
# COMPACT_ATOMS: atom_id res chain seq x y z
N MET A 1 27.85 14.16 -4.68
CA MET A 1 27.58 12.91 -3.93
C MET A 1 26.24 12.40 -4.44
N ASN A 2 26.17 11.18 -4.98
CA ASN A 2 24.88 10.62 -5.38
C ASN A 2 24.16 10.19 -4.10
N LYS A 3 23.05 10.89 -3.76
CA LYS A 3 22.17 10.46 -2.68
C LYS A 3 21.58 9.10 -3.04
N ARG A 4 21.39 8.23 -2.05
CA ARG A 4 20.68 6.97 -2.25
C ARG A 4 19.19 7.28 -2.33
N GLU A 5 18.52 6.83 -3.38
CA GLU A 5 17.06 7.00 -3.50
C GLU A 5 16.32 5.90 -2.74
N LEU A 6 15.31 6.27 -1.96
CA LEU A 6 14.34 5.39 -1.32
C LEU A 6 12.99 5.63 -2.00
N THR A 7 12.52 4.66 -2.79
CA THR A 7 11.23 4.77 -3.47
C THR A 7 10.14 4.13 -2.62
N ILE A 8 9.09 4.89 -2.32
CA ILE A 8 7.90 4.41 -1.63
C ILE A 8 6.71 4.49 -2.58
N ASP A 9 6.10 3.35 -2.89
CA ASP A 9 4.89 3.29 -3.70
C ASP A 9 3.68 3.05 -2.81
N PHE A 10 2.68 3.92 -2.91
CA PHE A 10 1.38 3.78 -2.29
C PHE A 10 0.34 3.45 -3.36
N LEU A 11 -0.16 2.21 -3.34
CA LEU A 11 -1.15 1.72 -4.30
C LEU A 11 -2.50 1.64 -3.61
N TYR A 12 -3.54 2.21 -4.23
CA TYR A 12 -4.87 2.31 -3.64
C TYR A 12 -5.96 2.25 -4.69
N LEU A 13 -7.19 1.93 -4.26
CA LEU A 13 -8.39 1.98 -5.10
C LEU A 13 -9.06 3.35 -5.09
N ASP A 14 -9.14 3.99 -3.93
CA ASP A 14 -9.75 5.33 -3.81
C ASP A 14 -9.31 6.02 -2.52
N VAL A 15 -8.89 7.28 -2.59
CA VAL A 15 -8.57 8.12 -1.41
C VAL A 15 -9.60 9.23 -1.19
N THR A 16 -10.70 9.25 -1.95
CA THR A 16 -11.71 10.30 -1.84
C THR A 16 -12.84 9.93 -0.89
N VAL A 17 -13.20 8.64 -0.82
CA VAL A 17 -14.31 8.09 -0.02
C VAL A 17 -13.81 6.97 0.88
N CYS A 18 -12.90 6.11 0.42
CA CYS A 18 -12.48 4.95 1.21
C CYS A 18 -11.65 5.32 2.44
N GLU A 19 -12.22 5.17 3.63
CA GLU A 19 -11.56 5.54 4.88
C GLU A 19 -10.26 4.76 5.14
N ARG A 20 -10.18 3.50 4.72
CA ARG A 20 -8.99 2.67 4.89
C ARG A 20 -7.82 3.21 4.05
N CYS A 21 -8.10 3.57 2.80
CA CYS A 21 -7.12 4.16 1.90
C CYS A 21 -6.72 5.57 2.35
N GLN A 22 -7.68 6.41 2.75
CA GLN A 22 -7.40 7.73 3.35
C GLN A 22 -6.53 7.62 4.61
N GLY A 23 -6.84 6.65 5.48
CA GLY A 23 -6.06 6.40 6.68
C GLY A 23 -4.63 5.95 6.38
N ALA A 24 -4.45 5.11 5.35
CA ALA A 24 -3.13 4.69 4.90
C ALA A 24 -2.35 5.85 4.26
N ASP A 25 -2.99 6.67 3.45
CA ASP A 25 -2.40 7.86 2.82
C ASP A 25 -1.88 8.83 3.88
N LYS A 26 -2.73 9.18 4.85
CA LYS A 26 -2.37 10.04 5.97
C LYS A 26 -1.23 9.45 6.81
N SER A 27 -1.32 8.16 7.15
CA SER A 27 -0.29 7.51 7.99
C SER A 27 1.06 7.44 7.27
N LEU A 28 1.05 7.29 5.96
CA LEU A 28 2.26 7.34 5.13
C LEU A 28 2.87 8.74 5.11
N ASP A 29 2.08 9.78 4.83
CA ASP A 29 2.56 11.17 4.79
C ASP A 29 3.16 11.58 6.15
N GLU A 30 2.49 11.23 7.25
CA GLU A 30 3.02 11.48 8.60
C GLU A 30 4.30 10.68 8.88
N ALA A 31 4.37 9.41 8.48
CA ALA A 31 5.57 8.58 8.68
C ALA A 31 6.79 9.11 7.92
N VAL A 32 6.60 9.52 6.67
CA VAL A 32 7.67 10.11 5.84
C VAL A 32 8.11 11.45 6.43
N SER A 33 7.16 12.28 6.88
CA SER A 33 7.48 13.57 7.52
C SER A 33 8.27 13.38 8.82
N ASP A 34 7.89 12.43 9.67
CA ASP A 34 8.58 12.17 10.93
C ASP A 34 10.00 11.60 10.71
N ALA A 35 10.21 10.83 9.64
CA ALA A 35 11.51 10.26 9.29
C ALA A 35 12.42 11.20 8.48
N ALA A 36 11.89 12.29 7.94
CA ALA A 36 12.57 13.14 6.94
C ALA A 36 13.97 13.59 7.37
N ASN A 37 14.10 14.14 8.59
CA ASN A 37 15.38 14.64 9.11
C ASN A 37 16.45 13.54 9.20
N VAL A 38 16.06 12.33 9.60
CA VAL A 38 16.98 11.19 9.73
C VAL A 38 17.42 10.71 8.35
N LEU A 39 16.49 10.63 7.40
CA LEU A 39 16.78 10.18 6.03
C LEU A 39 17.68 11.18 5.29
N GLU A 40 17.40 12.48 5.43
CA GLU A 40 18.22 13.53 4.85
C GLU A 40 19.64 13.52 5.42
N ALA A 41 19.79 13.41 6.75
CA ALA A 41 21.09 13.31 7.40
C ALA A 41 21.89 12.06 6.98
N ALA A 42 21.18 10.97 6.62
CA ALA A 42 21.77 9.77 6.06
C ALA A 42 22.10 9.86 4.56
N GLY A 43 21.86 11.01 3.91
CA GLY A 43 22.09 11.21 2.49
C GLY A 43 21.10 10.45 1.60
N ILE A 44 19.88 10.23 2.09
CA ILE A 44 18.83 9.50 1.39
C ILE A 44 17.80 10.48 0.86
N ASP A 45 17.45 10.32 -0.41
CA ASP A 45 16.37 11.07 -1.04
C ASP A 45 15.12 10.19 -1.10
N VAL A 46 13.98 10.70 -0.64
CA VAL A 46 12.74 9.92 -0.54
C VAL A 46 11.80 10.33 -1.66
N LYS A 47 11.40 9.36 -2.47
CA LYS A 47 10.41 9.55 -3.53
C LYS A 47 9.14 8.78 -3.19
N VAL A 48 8.03 9.50 -3.02
CA VAL A 48 6.71 8.90 -2.78
C VAL A 48 5.89 8.94 -4.06
N ASN A 49 5.47 7.78 -4.56
CA ASN A 49 4.55 7.67 -5.69
C ASN A 49 3.18 7.21 -5.18
N LYS A 50 2.14 8.03 -5.37
CA LYS A 50 0.76 7.67 -5.07
C LYS A 50 0.09 7.18 -6.36
N ILE A 51 -0.28 5.90 -6.42
CA ILE A 51 -0.73 5.19 -7.61
C ILE A 51 -2.19 4.75 -7.41
N ASN A 52 -3.11 5.39 -8.11
CA ASN A 52 -4.51 4.98 -8.12
C ASN A 52 -4.72 3.82 -9.11
N VAL A 53 -5.06 2.64 -8.60
CA VAL A 53 -5.15 1.39 -9.38
C VAL A 53 -6.61 1.10 -9.73
N LEU A 54 -7.21 1.97 -10.56
CA LEU A 54 -8.64 1.94 -10.91
C LEU A 54 -9.04 0.89 -11.95
N SER A 55 -8.09 0.15 -12.52
CA SER A 55 -8.38 -0.81 -13.59
C SER A 55 -7.59 -2.11 -13.46
N GLU A 56 -8.11 -3.16 -14.09
CA GLU A 56 -7.42 -4.45 -14.22
C GLU A 56 -6.05 -4.30 -14.90
N GLU A 57 -5.93 -3.42 -15.90
CA GLU A 57 -4.65 -3.15 -16.58
C GLU A 57 -3.62 -2.56 -15.60
N LEU A 58 -4.04 -1.61 -14.76
CA LEU A 58 -3.17 -1.04 -13.74
C LEU A 58 -2.82 -2.07 -12.67
N ALA A 59 -3.78 -2.92 -12.26
CA ALA A 59 -3.53 -4.00 -11.31
C ALA A 59 -2.48 -4.98 -11.84
N ILE A 60 -2.55 -5.35 -13.12
CA ILE A 60 -1.56 -6.19 -13.80
C ILE A 60 -0.21 -5.50 -13.87
N LYS A 61 -0.17 -4.26 -14.36
CA LYS A 61 1.06 -3.46 -14.49
C LYS A 61 1.81 -3.35 -13.18
N HIS A 62 1.08 -3.15 -12.08
CA HIS A 62 1.65 -2.94 -10.75
C HIS A 62 1.65 -4.20 -9.87
N ARG A 63 1.18 -5.35 -10.38
CA ARG A 63 1.02 -6.60 -9.61
C ARG A 63 0.30 -6.33 -8.28
N PHE A 64 -0.81 -5.61 -8.33
CA PHE A 64 -1.55 -5.13 -7.16
C PHE A 64 -2.38 -6.26 -6.56
N LEU A 65 -2.16 -6.56 -5.28
CA LEU A 65 -2.83 -7.69 -4.63
C LEU A 65 -3.99 -7.25 -3.73
N THR A 66 -3.84 -6.14 -3.04
CA THR A 66 -4.86 -5.68 -2.10
C THR A 66 -4.73 -4.19 -1.85
N SER A 67 -5.84 -3.53 -1.55
CA SER A 67 -5.89 -2.10 -1.25
C SER A 67 -6.08 -1.84 0.23
N PRO A 68 -5.45 -0.81 0.82
CA PRO A 68 -4.27 -0.10 0.31
C PRO A 68 -2.99 -0.95 0.40
N THR A 69 -1.97 -0.65 -0.38
CA THR A 69 -0.64 -1.30 -0.31
C THR A 69 0.47 -0.25 -0.26
N ILE A 70 1.45 -0.44 0.63
CA ILE A 70 2.65 0.39 0.73
C ILE A 70 3.87 -0.50 0.44
N ARG A 71 4.70 -0.06 -0.50
CA ARG A 71 5.94 -0.75 -0.88
C ARG A 71 7.12 0.18 -0.70
N ILE A 72 8.23 -0.35 -0.21
CA ILE A 72 9.50 0.36 -0.12
C ILE A 72 10.50 -0.37 -1.02
N ASN A 73 11.09 0.33 -1.98
CA ASN A 73 11.96 -0.23 -3.02
C ASN A 73 11.32 -1.46 -3.72
N GLY A 74 10.01 -1.38 -3.99
CA GLY A 74 9.23 -2.45 -4.61
C GLY A 74 8.83 -3.60 -3.68
N LYS A 75 9.30 -3.61 -2.43
CA LYS A 75 8.98 -4.63 -1.41
C LYS A 75 7.77 -4.18 -0.59
N ASP A 76 6.68 -4.93 -0.61
CA ASP A 76 5.56 -4.69 0.31
C ASP A 76 6.03 -4.79 1.77
N ILE A 77 5.62 -3.82 2.59
CA ILE A 77 5.99 -3.74 4.00
C ILE A 77 5.38 -4.87 4.85
N GLN A 78 4.35 -5.57 4.35
CA GLN A 78 3.74 -6.75 4.99
C GLN A 78 3.13 -7.70 3.93
N MET A 79 3.95 -8.56 3.32
CA MET A 79 3.50 -9.53 2.29
C MET A 79 2.48 -10.56 2.78
N ASP A 80 2.51 -10.92 4.06
CA ASP A 80 1.49 -11.78 4.68
C ASP A 80 0.26 -10.93 5.00
N TYR A 81 -0.42 -10.47 3.95
CA TYR A 81 -1.58 -9.60 4.07
C TYR A 81 -2.82 -10.42 4.41
N LYS A 82 -3.68 -9.81 5.22
CA LYS A 82 -5.03 -10.29 5.50
C LYS A 82 -6.03 -9.33 4.88
N GLU A 83 -7.26 -9.78 4.70
CA GLU A 83 -8.34 -8.97 4.15
C GLU A 83 -9.59 -9.10 5.00
N SER A 84 -10.40 -8.06 4.99
CA SER A 84 -11.73 -8.05 5.61
C SER A 84 -12.63 -7.07 4.88
N LEU A 85 -13.94 -7.26 5.04
CA LEU A 85 -14.98 -6.45 4.41
C LEU A 85 -14.72 -4.96 4.61
N CYS A 86 -14.69 -4.23 3.50
CA CYS A 86 -14.49 -2.79 3.48
C CYS A 86 -15.78 -2.10 3.05
N GLU A 87 -16.54 -1.62 4.04
CA GLU A 87 -17.80 -0.91 3.81
C GLU A 87 -17.62 0.24 2.82
N SER A 88 -16.59 1.08 2.97
CA SER A 88 -16.39 2.23 2.07
C SER A 88 -16.07 1.84 0.63
N CYS A 89 -15.31 0.76 0.40
CA CYS A 89 -15.10 0.26 -0.97
C CYS A 89 -16.37 -0.40 -1.51
N GLY A 90 -17.16 -1.03 -0.64
CA GLY A 90 -18.41 -1.63 -1.03
C GLY A 90 -19.47 -0.60 -1.40
N ASP A 91 -19.57 0.50 -0.66
CA ASP A 91 -20.39 1.65 -1.02
C ASP A 91 -19.95 2.24 -2.37
N LEU A 92 -18.63 2.35 -2.57
CA LEU A 92 -18.02 2.87 -3.80
C LEU A 92 -18.40 2.03 -5.02
N CYS A 93 -18.23 0.71 -4.98
CA CYS A 93 -18.49 -0.16 -6.13
C CYS A 93 -19.92 -0.73 -6.18
N GLY A 94 -20.70 -0.61 -5.09
CA GLY A 94 -22.07 -1.13 -4.97
C GLY A 94 -22.16 -2.63 -4.73
N ASP A 95 -21.10 -3.25 -4.22
CA ASP A 95 -21.02 -4.69 -3.94
C ASP A 95 -20.00 -4.96 -2.82
N GLU A 96 -20.01 -6.13 -2.19
CA GLU A 96 -19.09 -6.46 -1.11
C GLU A 96 -17.64 -6.66 -1.61
N VAL A 97 -16.71 -5.87 -1.06
CA VAL A 97 -15.28 -5.94 -1.38
C VAL A 97 -14.45 -6.03 -0.11
N ASP A 98 -13.55 -7.01 -0.08
CA ASP A 98 -12.56 -7.15 0.98
C ASP A 98 -11.31 -6.31 0.68
N CYS A 99 -10.85 -5.57 1.67
CA CYS A 99 -9.62 -4.77 1.61
C CYS A 99 -8.66 -5.16 2.72
N ARG A 100 -7.41 -4.71 2.57
CA ARG A 100 -6.30 -5.04 3.45
C ARG A 100 -6.58 -4.77 4.92
N VAL A 101 -6.08 -5.68 5.74
CA VAL A 101 -5.91 -5.57 7.19
C VAL A 101 -4.41 -5.64 7.50
N TRP A 102 -3.97 -4.70 8.32
CA TRP A 102 -2.60 -4.56 8.75
C TRP A 102 -2.40 -5.27 10.09
N SER A 103 -1.34 -6.06 10.20
CA SER A 103 -0.98 -6.76 11.43
C SER A 103 0.28 -6.15 12.02
N TYR A 104 0.18 -5.54 13.19
CA TYR A 104 1.31 -4.88 13.85
C TYR A 104 1.26 -5.09 15.36
N GLN A 105 2.37 -5.58 15.93
CA GLN A 105 2.52 -5.83 17.38
C GLN A 105 1.37 -6.66 17.98
N GLY A 106 0.97 -7.73 17.28
CA GLY A 106 -0.08 -8.65 17.74
C GLY A 106 -1.51 -8.10 17.65
N LYS A 107 -1.71 -6.95 17.01
CA LYS A 107 -3.03 -6.34 16.78
C LYS A 107 -3.29 -6.15 15.29
N GLU A 108 -4.57 -6.18 14.94
CA GLU A 108 -5.04 -5.93 13.58
C GLU A 108 -5.60 -4.51 13.45
N TYR A 109 -5.38 -3.89 12.30
CA TYR A 109 -5.80 -2.52 12.00
C TYR A 109 -6.34 -2.43 10.59
N THR A 110 -7.39 -1.63 10.40
CA THR A 110 -7.93 -1.29 9.07
C THR A 110 -7.17 -0.16 8.39
N LYS A 111 -6.34 0.57 9.15
CA LYS A 111 -5.45 1.65 8.71
C LYS A 111 -4.03 1.32 9.24
N PRO A 112 -2.97 1.39 8.43
CA PRO A 112 -1.63 1.02 8.89
C PRO A 112 -1.18 1.96 10.00
N PRO A 113 -0.73 1.47 11.17
CA PRO A 113 -0.16 2.34 12.19
C PRO A 113 1.07 3.07 11.65
N LYS A 114 1.18 4.38 11.91
CA LYS A 114 2.35 5.18 11.52
C LYS A 114 3.69 4.54 11.92
N ALA A 115 3.76 4.01 13.15
CA ALA A 115 4.96 3.35 13.67
C ALA A 115 5.41 2.15 12.80
N MET A 116 4.47 1.39 12.25
CA MET A 116 4.76 0.27 11.36
C MET A 116 5.47 0.75 10.07
N ILE A 117 5.02 1.88 9.50
CA ILE A 117 5.58 2.45 8.27
C ILE A 117 6.99 3.00 8.55
N ILE A 118 7.17 3.73 9.66
CA ILE A 118 8.48 4.22 10.10
C ILE A 118 9.45 3.05 10.31
N GLU A 119 9.01 1.99 10.99
CA GLU A 119 9.83 0.79 11.21
C GLU A 119 10.26 0.15 9.89
N ALA A 120 9.36 0.04 8.91
CA ALA A 120 9.67 -0.49 7.59
C ALA A 120 10.69 0.40 6.83
N ILE A 121 10.53 1.72 6.88
CA ILE A 121 11.49 2.68 6.29
C ILE A 121 12.87 2.50 6.92
N LEU A 122 12.97 2.53 8.24
CA LEU A 122 14.24 2.41 8.94
C LEU A 122 14.90 1.05 8.72
N LYS A 123 14.10 -0.03 8.64
CA LYS A 123 14.59 -1.37 8.33
C LYS A 123 15.15 -1.47 6.90
N GLU A 124 14.50 -0.88 5.92
CA GLU A 124 15.06 -0.82 4.54
C GLU A 124 16.36 0.00 4.50
N VAL A 125 16.42 1.06 5.31
CA VAL A 125 17.57 1.97 5.31
C VAL A 125 18.78 1.39 6.02
N TYR A 126 18.60 0.75 7.18
CA TYR A 126 19.67 0.33 8.09
C TYR A 126 19.73 -1.19 8.34
N GLY A 127 18.66 -1.93 8.06
CA GLY A 127 18.50 -3.33 8.46
C GLY A 127 19.32 -4.34 7.65
N GLY A 128 20.02 -3.90 6.61
CA GLY A 128 20.72 -4.79 5.67
C GLY A 128 19.76 -5.55 4.76
N SER A 129 20.19 -5.84 3.54
CA SER A 129 19.34 -6.51 2.55
C SER A 129 19.16 -7.99 2.90
N THR A 130 18.02 -8.35 3.50
CA THR A 130 17.62 -9.74 3.65
C THR A 130 16.34 -10.03 2.88
N GLU A 131 16.50 -10.99 1.96
CA GLU A 131 15.49 -11.73 1.22
C GLU A 131 14.83 -10.98 0.06
N LYS A 132 15.18 -11.44 -1.15
CA LYS A 132 14.43 -11.20 -2.38
C LYS A 132 13.07 -11.87 -2.22
N GLN A 133 11.99 -11.11 -2.42
CA GLN A 133 10.66 -11.69 -2.50
C GLN A 133 10.60 -12.66 -3.69
N VAL A 134 10.10 -13.87 -3.46
CA VAL A 134 9.86 -14.85 -4.51
C VAL A 134 8.79 -14.29 -5.44
N GLN A 135 9.13 -14.14 -6.72
CA GLN A 135 8.22 -13.62 -7.72
C GLN A 135 7.35 -14.74 -8.27
N GLU A 136 6.21 -14.99 -7.64
CA GLU A 136 5.17 -15.85 -8.22
C GLU A 136 4.52 -15.18 -9.43
N LYS A 137 3.99 -15.98 -10.35
CA LYS A 137 3.21 -15.45 -11.49
C LYS A 137 2.01 -14.69 -10.95
N TYR A 138 1.92 -13.41 -11.26
CA TYR A 138 0.81 -12.57 -10.83
C TYR A 138 -0.49 -12.99 -11.50
N GLN A 139 -1.56 -13.06 -10.72
CA GLN A 139 -2.94 -13.15 -11.18
C GLN A 139 -3.75 -12.12 -10.40
N ILE A 140 -4.75 -11.52 -11.05
CA ILE A 140 -5.65 -10.59 -10.37
C ILE A 140 -6.42 -11.39 -9.29
N PRO A 141 -6.34 -11.00 -8.01
CA PRO A 141 -7.06 -11.65 -6.93
C PRO A 141 -8.56 -11.35 -6.98
N GLU A 142 -9.36 -12.21 -6.34
CA GLU A 142 -10.83 -12.16 -6.43
C GLU A 142 -11.42 -10.86 -5.90
N ASN A 143 -10.87 -10.29 -4.83
CA ASN A 143 -11.31 -8.99 -4.30
C ASN A 143 -11.22 -7.87 -5.35
N LEU A 144 -10.13 -7.83 -6.11
CA LEU A 144 -9.94 -6.83 -7.17
C LEU A 144 -10.82 -7.12 -8.40
N LYS A 145 -11.00 -8.39 -8.78
CA LYS A 145 -11.94 -8.75 -9.86
C LYS A 145 -13.35 -8.26 -9.54
N LYS A 146 -13.84 -8.53 -8.32
CA LYS A 146 -15.14 -8.06 -7.85
C LYS A 146 -15.24 -6.54 -7.92
N PHE A 147 -14.27 -5.84 -7.33
CA PHE A 147 -14.25 -4.37 -7.34
C PHE A 147 -14.34 -3.80 -8.77
N TYR A 148 -13.50 -4.28 -9.70
CA TYR A 148 -13.49 -3.76 -11.07
C TYR A 148 -14.75 -4.11 -11.86
N GLN A 149 -15.33 -5.30 -11.64
CA GLN A 149 -16.60 -5.67 -12.27
C GLN A 149 -17.74 -4.76 -11.80
N SER A 150 -17.87 -4.55 -10.50
CA SER A 150 -18.94 -3.73 -9.94
C SER A 150 -18.80 -2.25 -10.32
N MET A 151 -17.57 -1.74 -10.41
CA MET A 151 -17.31 -0.39 -10.94
C MET A 151 -17.74 -0.24 -12.41
N LYS A 152 -17.43 -1.20 -13.28
CA LYS A 152 -17.87 -1.18 -14.69
C LYS A 152 -19.39 -1.20 -14.82
N SER A 153 -20.08 -1.96 -13.97
CA SER A 153 -21.55 -2.04 -13.97
C SER A 153 -22.23 -0.75 -13.50
N LYS A 154 -21.58 0.08 -12.67
CA LYS A 154 -22.10 1.39 -12.27
C LYS A 154 -21.98 2.48 -13.34
N GLU A 155 -21.01 2.34 -14.25
CA GLU A 155 -20.75 3.30 -15.33
C GLU A 155 -21.58 3.00 -16.61
N SER A 156 -22.29 1.87 -16.64
CA SER A 156 -23.12 1.40 -17.77
C SER A 156 -24.58 1.83 -17.62
#